data_AF-A0A915PMM6-F1
#
_entry.id   AF-A0A915PMM6-F1
#
_cell.length_a   1.000
_cell.length_b   1.000
_cell.length_c   1.000
_cell.angle_alpha   90.00
_cell.angle_beta   90.00
_cell.angle_gamma   90.00
#
_symmetry.space_group_name_H-M   'P 1'
#
loop_
_entity.id
_entity.type
_entity.pdbx_description
1 polymer ?
#
loop_
_entity_poly.entity_id
_entity_poly.type
_entity_poly.pdbx_seq_one_letter_code
_entity_poly.pdbx_strand_id
1 'polypeptide(L)'
;MKESNVGRIVFGIFVGLTMMFTLISLLTPAWRKFEKKAEALKQSPAIPASIGLFRYQCIGDSRKEGVKITDSRRPDIDLCDYIFDNRAPWDVSVVYTLIFSLIIELISILYLFLPREFCCEQYEFMAAPFSGFASTIIILLLYGIITYAERYAEISSLLVDFSRTAGHGGFHPSMVIISLGYSYYLSCVALTFAFLSLIAGILNVTLAWCFLW
;
A
#
# COMPACT_ATOMS: atom_id res chain seq x y z
N MET A 1 -28.79 -6.73 25.51
CA MET A 1 -28.45 -5.99 24.28
C MET A 1 -28.36 -6.96 23.11
N LYS A 2 -29.16 -6.78 22.06
CA LYS A 2 -28.94 -7.45 20.78
C LYS A 2 -28.21 -6.45 19.88
N GLU A 3 -26.88 -6.47 19.89
CA GLU A 3 -26.15 -5.92 18.73
C GLU A 3 -26.72 -6.57 17.47
N SER A 4 -26.99 -5.77 16.45
CA SER A 4 -27.50 -6.29 15.20
C SER A 4 -26.44 -7.21 14.58
N ASN A 5 -26.72 -8.51 14.47
CA ASN A 5 -25.84 -9.45 13.77
C ASN A 5 -25.50 -8.96 12.35
N VAL A 6 -26.40 -8.16 11.75
CA VAL A 6 -26.18 -7.50 10.45
C VAL A 6 -25.03 -6.50 10.51
N GLY A 7 -24.95 -5.66 11.55
CA GLY A 7 -23.89 -4.65 11.70
C GLY A 7 -22.50 -5.28 11.80
N ARG A 8 -22.37 -6.39 12.55
CA ARG A 8 -21.12 -7.16 12.64
C ARG A 8 -20.71 -7.80 11.32
N ILE A 9 -21.68 -8.36 10.59
CA ILE A 9 -21.43 -8.96 9.26
C ILE A 9 -20.96 -7.88 8.28
N VAL A 10 -21.67 -6.74 8.22
CA VAL A 10 -21.33 -5.62 7.32
C VAL A 10 -19.94 -5.06 7.66
N PHE A 11 -19.63 -4.85 8.94
CA PHE A 11 -18.31 -4.44 9.39
C PHE A 11 -17.24 -5.44 8.94
N GLY A 12 -17.46 -6.74 9.15
CA GLY A 12 -16.53 -7.80 8.75
C GLY A 12 -16.28 -7.85 7.24
N ILE A 13 -17.32 -7.63 6.43
CA ILE A 13 -17.18 -7.54 4.97
C ILE A 13 -16.28 -6.36 4.60
N PHE A 14 -16.51 -5.18 5.17
CA PHE A 14 -15.71 -4.00 4.83
C PHE A 14 -14.26 -4.10 5.30
N VAL A 15 -14.01 -4.62 6.51
CA VAL A 15 -12.64 -4.87 6.98
C VAL A 15 -11.97 -5.97 6.16
N GLY A 16 -12.69 -7.03 5.79
CA GLY A 16 -12.17 -8.08 4.91
C GLY A 16 -11.77 -7.56 3.52
N LEU A 17 -12.59 -6.70 2.92
CA LEU A 17 -12.26 -6.02 1.67
C LEU A 17 -11.08 -5.05 1.83
N THR A 18 -11.05 -4.28 2.92
CA THR A 18 -9.90 -3.42 3.27
C THR A 18 -8.63 -4.25 3.29
N MET A 19 -8.61 -5.36 4.04
CA MET A 19 -7.47 -6.25 4.15
C MET A 19 -7.04 -6.86 2.81
N MET A 20 -8.01 -7.29 2.00
CA MET A 20 -7.73 -7.79 0.66
C MET A 20 -7.01 -6.72 -0.18
N PHE A 21 -7.52 -5.49 -0.22
CA PHE A 21 -6.91 -4.42 -1.01
C PHE A 21 -5.58 -3.92 -0.44
N THR A 22 -5.44 -3.82 0.89
CA THR A 22 -4.16 -3.50 1.56
C THR A 22 -3.11 -4.56 1.23
N LEU A 23 -3.48 -5.85 1.28
CA LEU A 23 -2.58 -6.96 0.99
C LEU A 23 -2.17 -6.98 -0.49
N ILE A 24 -3.13 -6.84 -1.41
CA ILE A 24 -2.83 -6.77 -2.84
C ILE A 24 -1.94 -5.56 -3.12
N SER A 25 -2.27 -4.39 -2.57
CA SER A 25 -1.45 -3.19 -2.70
C SER A 25 -0.02 -3.44 -2.23
N LEU A 26 0.16 -4.00 -1.04
CA LEU A 26 1.47 -4.27 -0.44
C LEU A 26 2.29 -5.31 -1.24
N LEU A 27 1.64 -6.37 -1.74
CA LEU A 27 2.30 -7.51 -2.39
C LEU A 27 2.41 -7.37 -3.92
N THR A 28 1.77 -6.37 -4.52
CA THR A 28 1.88 -6.15 -5.96
C THR A 28 2.97 -5.14 -6.34
N PRO A 29 3.62 -5.35 -7.50
CA PRO A 29 4.47 -4.34 -8.11
C PRO A 29 3.64 -3.15 -8.60
N ALA A 30 4.31 -2.03 -8.86
CA ALA A 30 3.71 -0.78 -9.33
C ALA A 30 3.01 0.08 -8.26
N TRP A 31 3.73 0.37 -7.18
CA TRP A 31 3.50 1.57 -6.40
C TRP A 31 4.04 2.82 -7.12
N ARG A 32 5.15 2.66 -7.84
CA ARG A 32 5.76 3.65 -8.74
C ARG A 32 5.80 3.09 -10.16
N LYS A 33 5.54 3.95 -11.15
CA LYS A 33 5.74 3.69 -12.57
C LYS A 33 6.82 4.60 -13.12
N PHE A 34 7.60 4.09 -14.06
CA PHE A 34 8.61 4.86 -14.76
C PHE A 34 8.32 4.81 -16.25
N GLU A 35 8.12 5.97 -16.84
CA GLU A 35 7.83 6.12 -18.27
C GLU A 35 8.97 6.85 -18.95
N LYS A 36 9.38 6.35 -20.13
CA LYS A 36 10.37 7.04 -20.96
C LYS A 36 9.70 8.14 -21.75
N LYS A 37 10.28 9.34 -21.74
CA LYS A 37 9.88 10.40 -22.68
C LYS A 37 10.11 9.92 -24.12
N ALA A 38 9.18 10.28 -25.01
CA ALA A 38 9.19 9.87 -26.43
C ALA A 38 10.52 10.21 -27.15
N GLU A 39 11.15 11.32 -26.77
CA GLU A 39 12.43 11.81 -27.32
C GLU A 39 13.62 10.92 -26.91
N ALA A 40 13.52 10.16 -25.81
CA ALA A 40 14.60 9.33 -25.27
C ALA A 40 14.49 7.85 -25.64
N LEU A 41 13.45 7.43 -26.39
CA LEU A 41 13.17 6.02 -26.69
C LEU A 41 14.28 5.31 -27.47
N LYS A 42 15.09 6.04 -28.25
CA LYS A 42 16.08 5.47 -29.17
C LYS A 42 17.48 5.28 -28.56
N GLN A 43 17.83 5.96 -27.46
CA GLN A 43 19.19 5.97 -26.89
C GLN A 43 19.27 5.68 -25.39
N SER A 44 18.14 5.61 -24.68
CA SER A 44 18.16 5.46 -23.22
C SER A 44 18.33 3.99 -22.79
N PRO A 45 19.12 3.71 -21.73
CA PRO A 45 19.27 2.36 -21.16
C PRO A 45 17.93 1.75 -20.72
N ALA A 46 17.93 0.45 -20.43
CA ALA A 46 16.76 -0.20 -19.84
C ALA A 46 16.45 0.44 -18.48
N ILE A 47 15.20 0.86 -18.27
CA ILE A 47 14.69 1.31 -16.97
C ILE A 47 13.58 0.34 -16.57
N PRO A 48 13.34 0.11 -15.28
CA PRO A 48 12.20 -0.68 -14.84
C PRO A 48 10.89 0.00 -15.29
N ALA A 49 9.90 -0.76 -15.70
CA ALA A 49 8.57 -0.23 -16.01
C ALA A 49 7.81 0.18 -14.74
N SER A 50 8.00 -0.58 -13.66
CA SER A 50 7.36 -0.30 -12.37
C SER A 50 8.12 -0.90 -11.20
N ILE A 51 8.02 -0.25 -10.04
CA ILE A 51 8.62 -0.71 -8.79
C ILE A 51 7.54 -0.75 -7.70
N GLY A 52 7.48 -1.85 -6.94
CA GLY A 52 6.66 -2.00 -5.75
C GLY A 52 7.33 -1.45 -4.48
N LEU A 53 6.89 -1.94 -3.32
CA LEU A 53 7.45 -1.59 -2.02
C LEU A 53 8.58 -2.54 -1.56
N PHE A 54 8.68 -3.71 -2.18
CA PHE A 54 9.72 -4.71 -1.91
C PHE A 54 10.62 -4.95 -3.11
N ARG A 55 11.87 -5.38 -2.84
CA ARG A 55 12.91 -5.59 -3.85
C ARG A 55 12.50 -6.52 -4.98
N TYR A 56 11.77 -7.60 -4.67
CA TYR A 56 11.29 -8.57 -5.66
C TYR A 56 10.19 -8.03 -6.59
N GLN A 57 9.62 -6.86 -6.30
CA GLN A 57 8.53 -6.23 -7.05
C GLN A 57 9.02 -5.20 -8.07
N CYS A 58 10.28 -5.30 -8.49
CA CYS A 58 10.80 -4.55 -9.61
C CYS A 58 10.48 -5.28 -10.92
N ILE A 59 9.75 -4.62 -11.81
CA ILE A 59 9.45 -5.14 -13.15
C ILE A 59 10.28 -4.36 -14.18
N GLY A 60 11.13 -5.07 -14.92
CA GLY A 60 11.90 -4.55 -16.05
C GLY A 60 11.01 -4.17 -17.25
N ASP A 61 11.49 -3.28 -18.13
CA ASP A 61 10.79 -2.92 -19.37
C ASP A 61 10.74 -4.12 -20.35
N SER A 62 9.59 -4.78 -20.45
CA SER A 62 9.34 -5.94 -21.32
C SER A 62 9.44 -5.65 -22.82
N ARG A 63 9.61 -4.37 -23.25
CA ARG A 63 9.72 -4.03 -24.69
C ARG A 63 10.99 -4.48 -25.39
N LYS A 64 11.97 -5.06 -24.69
CA LYS A 64 13.26 -5.50 -25.28
C LYS A 64 13.54 -7.00 -25.15
N GLU A 65 12.53 -7.86 -25.27
CA GLU A 65 12.75 -9.32 -25.38
C GLU A 65 13.45 -9.75 -26.70
N GLY A 66 13.64 -8.85 -27.67
CA GLY A 66 14.25 -9.16 -28.98
C GLY A 66 15.73 -8.84 -29.15
N VAL A 67 16.38 -8.17 -28.19
CA VAL A 67 17.82 -7.83 -28.30
C VAL A 67 18.58 -8.81 -27.42
N LYS A 68 19.43 -9.65 -28.02
CA LYS A 68 20.42 -10.46 -27.28
C LYS A 68 21.34 -9.52 -26.52
N ILE A 69 20.94 -9.13 -25.31
CA ILE A 69 21.79 -8.45 -24.35
C ILE A 69 22.78 -9.52 -23.89
N THR A 70 23.99 -9.43 -24.42
CA THR A 70 25.15 -10.18 -23.93
C THR A 70 25.26 -10.04 -22.41
N ASP A 71 25.63 -11.15 -21.80
CA ASP A 71 25.61 -11.52 -20.38
C ASP A 71 26.44 -10.62 -19.43
N SER A 72 26.31 -9.31 -19.53
CA SER A 72 26.99 -8.34 -18.67
C SER A 72 26.02 -7.23 -18.26
N ARG A 73 25.33 -7.47 -17.14
CA ARG A 73 24.49 -6.55 -16.34
C ARG A 73 23.26 -5.98 -17.03
N ARG A 74 22.10 -6.44 -16.58
CA ARG A 74 20.79 -5.85 -16.87
C ARG A 74 20.68 -4.50 -16.11
N PRO A 75 20.75 -3.34 -16.78
CA PRO A 75 20.78 -2.03 -16.11
C PRO A 75 19.48 -1.70 -15.36
N ASP A 76 18.38 -2.37 -15.70
CA ASP A 76 17.11 -2.36 -14.98
C ASP A 76 17.19 -3.06 -13.61
N ILE A 77 17.96 -4.14 -13.51
CA ILE A 77 18.22 -4.82 -12.22
C ILE A 77 19.17 -3.98 -11.37
N ASP A 78 20.24 -3.43 -11.97
CA ASP A 78 21.20 -2.57 -11.26
C ASP A 78 20.52 -1.30 -10.71
N LEU A 79 19.58 -0.68 -11.45
CA LEU A 79 18.84 0.49 -10.96
C LEU A 79 17.89 0.14 -9.81
N CYS A 80 17.18 -0.98 -9.91
CA CYS A 80 16.29 -1.42 -8.84
C CYS A 80 17.07 -1.75 -7.57
N ASP A 81 18.17 -2.50 -7.70
CA ASP A 81 19.05 -2.79 -6.58
C ASP A 81 19.58 -1.50 -5.95
N TYR A 82 20.03 -0.54 -6.77
CA TYR A 82 20.50 0.76 -6.28
C TYR A 82 19.43 1.55 -5.52
N ILE A 83 18.19 1.58 -6.03
CA ILE A 83 17.05 2.25 -5.38
C ILE A 83 16.74 1.61 -4.02
N PHE A 84 16.78 0.29 -3.91
CA PHE A 84 16.49 -0.41 -2.65
C PHE A 84 17.63 -0.32 -1.65
N ASP A 85 18.88 -0.35 -2.11
CA ASP A 85 20.06 -0.22 -1.25
C ASP A 85 20.21 1.21 -0.71
N ASN A 86 19.75 2.22 -1.45
CA ASN A 86 19.74 3.63 -1.05
C ASN A 86 18.34 4.15 -0.71
N ARG A 87 17.42 3.26 -0.30
CA ARG A 87 16.03 3.64 -0.07
C ARG A 87 15.89 4.65 1.06
N ALA A 88 15.04 5.65 0.85
CA ALA A 88 14.77 6.65 1.86
C ALA A 88 14.02 6.05 3.07
N PRO A 89 14.23 6.58 4.30
CA PRO A 89 13.60 6.07 5.50
C PRO A 89 12.07 6.23 5.50
N TRP A 90 11.54 7.23 4.80
CA TRP A 90 10.09 7.39 4.64
C TRP A 90 9.47 6.23 3.84
N ASP A 91 10.18 5.69 2.85
CA ASP A 91 9.68 4.57 2.03
C ASP A 91 9.59 3.29 2.88
N VAL A 92 10.56 3.11 3.78
CA VAL A 92 10.54 2.06 4.80
C VAL A 92 9.39 2.25 5.78
N SER A 93 9.16 3.48 6.23
CA SER A 93 8.06 3.82 7.15
C SER A 93 6.70 3.45 6.56
N VAL A 94 6.43 3.78 5.28
CA VAL A 94 5.18 3.42 4.59
C VAL A 94 4.95 1.91 4.62
N VAL A 95 5.99 1.10 4.36
CA VAL A 95 5.90 -0.37 4.42
C VAL A 95 5.49 -0.84 5.81
N TYR A 96 6.16 -0.34 6.85
CA TYR A 96 5.81 -0.71 8.23
C TYR A 96 4.39 -0.31 8.58
N THR A 97 3.95 0.89 8.20
CA THR A 97 2.59 1.34 8.48
C THR A 97 1.54 0.44 7.83
N LEU A 98 1.74 0.02 6.57
CA LEU A 98 0.83 -0.90 5.89
C LEU A 98 0.82 -2.29 6.53
N ILE A 99 1.98 -2.80 6.96
CA ILE A 99 2.07 -4.07 7.69
C ILE A 99 1.34 -3.98 9.04
N PHE A 100 1.53 -2.89 9.78
CA PHE A 100 0.79 -2.66 11.03
C PHE A 100 -0.71 -2.56 10.78
N SER A 101 -1.15 -1.91 9.70
CA SER A 101 -2.56 -1.88 9.30
C SER A 101 -3.11 -3.28 9.09
N LEU A 102 -2.41 -4.13 8.33
CA LEU A 102 -2.80 -5.53 8.11
C LEU A 102 -2.92 -6.34 9.40
N ILE A 103 -2.02 -6.12 10.36
CA ILE A 103 -2.07 -6.78 11.67
C ILE A 103 -3.35 -6.36 12.41
N ILE A 104 -3.67 -5.08 12.44
CA ILE A 104 -4.90 -4.58 13.09
C ILE A 104 -6.15 -5.06 12.35
N GLU A 105 -6.15 -5.08 11.02
CA GLU A 105 -7.23 -5.63 10.19
C GLU A 105 -7.47 -7.11 10.52
N LEU A 106 -6.41 -7.91 10.62
CA LEU A 106 -6.50 -9.32 11.01
C LEU A 106 -7.05 -9.49 12.43
N ILE A 107 -6.53 -8.74 13.41
CA ILE A 107 -7.03 -8.77 14.80
C ILE A 107 -8.52 -8.41 14.83
N SER A 108 -8.93 -7.41 14.05
CA SER A 108 -10.33 -6.98 13.95
C SER A 108 -11.23 -8.09 13.39
N ILE A 109 -10.76 -8.83 12.38
CA ILE A 109 -11.48 -9.99 11.84
C ILE A 109 -11.53 -11.13 12.86
N LEU A 110 -10.43 -11.47 13.52
CA LEU A 110 -10.40 -12.50 14.56
C LEU A 110 -11.34 -12.15 15.72
N TYR A 111 -11.42 -10.87 16.07
CA TYR A 111 -12.34 -10.37 17.09
C TYR A 111 -13.81 -10.64 16.75
N LEU A 112 -14.18 -10.69 15.46
CA LEU A 112 -15.54 -11.05 15.04
C LEU A 112 -15.92 -12.49 15.38
N PHE A 113 -14.93 -13.40 15.47
CA PHE A 113 -15.15 -14.83 15.75
C PHE A 113 -15.07 -15.20 17.23
N LEU A 114 -14.67 -14.26 18.11
CA LEU A 114 -14.62 -14.53 19.54
C LEU A 114 -16.04 -14.85 20.07
N PRO A 115 -16.23 -16.01 20.73
CA PRO A 115 -17.52 -16.40 21.25
C PRO A 115 -17.98 -15.46 22.36
N ARG A 116 -19.21 -14.95 22.23
CA ARG A 116 -19.85 -14.02 23.18
C ARG A 116 -19.92 -14.54 24.62
N GLU A 117 -19.94 -15.86 24.79
CA GLU A 117 -20.12 -16.52 26.08
C GLU A 117 -18.85 -16.51 26.94
N PHE A 118 -17.67 -16.23 26.36
CA PHE A 118 -16.39 -16.25 27.08
C PHE A 118 -16.03 -14.93 27.78
N CYS A 119 -16.77 -13.84 27.56
CA CYS A 119 -16.42 -12.52 28.10
C CYS A 119 -17.62 -11.75 28.67
N CYS A 120 -17.94 -12.06 29.94
CA CYS A 120 -18.44 -11.19 31.02
C CYS A 120 -19.73 -10.34 30.86
N GLU A 121 -20.44 -10.18 31.98
CA GLU A 121 -21.72 -9.47 32.20
C GLU A 121 -21.76 -7.96 31.83
N GLN A 122 -20.69 -7.37 31.31
CA GLN A 122 -20.62 -5.94 30.93
C GLN A 122 -20.64 -5.77 29.40
N TYR A 123 -21.82 -5.93 28.83
CA TYR A 123 -22.06 -5.92 27.38
C TYR A 123 -21.92 -4.54 26.72
N GLU A 124 -22.00 -3.45 27.49
CA GLU A 124 -21.99 -2.06 26.97
C GLU A 124 -20.64 -1.62 26.39
N PHE A 125 -19.53 -2.21 26.86
CA PHE A 125 -18.19 -1.85 26.40
C PHE A 125 -17.71 -2.66 25.19
N MET A 126 -18.48 -3.66 24.73
CA MET A 126 -18.08 -4.57 23.64
C MET A 126 -18.38 -4.07 22.22
N ALA A 127 -19.21 -3.03 22.05
CA ALA A 127 -19.49 -2.43 20.73
C ALA A 127 -18.50 -1.31 20.34
N ALA A 128 -17.89 -0.64 21.33
CA ALA A 128 -16.84 0.36 21.16
C ALA A 128 -15.53 -0.10 20.45
N PRO A 129 -15.05 -1.36 20.57
CA PRO A 129 -13.80 -1.77 19.94
C PRO A 129 -13.86 -1.81 18.41
N PHE A 130 -15.04 -2.02 17.78
CA PHE A 130 -15.14 -2.01 16.31
C PHE A 130 -14.81 -0.64 15.71
N SER A 131 -15.36 0.43 16.26
CA SER A 131 -15.01 1.80 15.86
C SER A 131 -13.57 2.15 16.18
N GLY A 132 -13.02 1.60 17.27
CA GLY A 132 -11.61 1.73 17.63
C GLY A 132 -10.70 1.13 16.56
N PHE A 133 -10.92 -0.15 16.21
CA PHE A 133 -10.16 -0.83 15.15
C PHE A 133 -10.25 -0.08 13.82
N ALA A 134 -11.46 0.28 13.37
CA ALA A 134 -11.63 1.00 12.10
C ALA A 134 -10.90 2.35 12.10
N SER A 135 -10.97 3.11 13.21
CA SER A 135 -10.27 4.39 13.33
C SER A 135 -8.75 4.21 13.26
N THR A 136 -8.20 3.21 13.96
CA THR A 136 -6.76 2.91 13.92
C THR A 136 -6.31 2.51 12.51
N ILE A 137 -7.08 1.66 11.81
CA ILE A 137 -6.80 1.26 10.42
C ILE A 137 -6.79 2.49 9.50
N ILE A 138 -7.80 3.36 9.60
CA ILE A 138 -7.87 4.59 8.82
C ILE A 138 -6.66 5.48 9.06
N ILE A 139 -6.26 5.70 10.31
CA ILE A 139 -5.11 6.55 10.65
C ILE A 139 -3.82 5.98 10.03
N LEU A 140 -3.61 4.65 10.14
CA LEU A 140 -2.45 3.99 9.55
C LEU A 140 -2.46 4.09 8.02
N LEU A 141 -3.57 3.75 7.36
CA LEU A 141 -3.68 3.84 5.90
C LEU A 141 -3.51 5.29 5.41
N LEU A 142 -4.12 6.28 6.08
CA LEU A 142 -3.95 7.69 5.75
C LEU A 142 -2.50 8.12 5.86
N TYR A 143 -1.83 7.78 6.96
CA TYR A 143 -0.42 8.11 7.15
C TYR A 143 0.44 7.53 6.01
N GLY A 144 0.24 6.25 5.67
CA GLY A 144 0.97 5.60 4.58
C GLY A 144 0.71 6.25 3.22
N ILE A 145 -0.56 6.51 2.89
CA ILE A 145 -0.97 7.10 1.60
C ILE A 145 -0.46 8.53 1.45
N ILE A 146 -0.61 9.38 2.47
CA ILE A 146 -0.19 10.79 2.43
C ILE A 146 1.34 10.87 2.36
N THR A 147 2.05 10.15 3.24
CA THR A 147 3.52 10.14 3.25
C THR A 147 4.08 9.71 1.90
N TYR A 148 3.47 8.70 1.27
CA TYR A 148 3.87 8.27 -0.06
C TYR A 148 3.56 9.32 -1.13
N ALA A 149 2.36 9.90 -1.13
CA ALA A 149 1.91 10.86 -2.12
C ALA A 149 2.73 12.16 -2.11
N GLU A 150 3.20 12.60 -0.95
CA GLU A 150 4.03 13.80 -0.84
C GLU A 150 5.48 13.55 -1.27
N ARG A 151 5.99 12.33 -1.05
CA ARG A 151 7.43 12.04 -1.17
C ARG A 151 7.83 11.14 -2.33
N TYR A 152 6.88 10.55 -3.07
CA TYR A 152 7.22 9.62 -4.17
C TYR A 152 8.14 10.26 -5.23
N ALA A 153 8.06 11.58 -5.43
CA ALA A 153 8.90 12.31 -6.38
C ALA A 153 10.34 12.54 -5.89
N GLU A 154 10.62 12.39 -4.58
CA GLU A 154 11.97 12.52 -4.02
C GLU A 154 12.93 11.49 -4.64
N ILE A 155 12.42 10.37 -5.15
CA ILE A 155 13.22 9.34 -5.83
C ILE A 155 13.96 9.88 -7.07
N SER A 156 13.51 11.00 -7.64
CA SER A 156 14.21 11.67 -8.74
C SER A 156 15.65 12.06 -8.37
N SER A 157 15.92 12.37 -7.10
CA SER A 157 17.29 12.61 -6.59
C SER A 157 18.18 11.36 -6.68
N LEU A 158 17.65 10.19 -6.32
CA LEU A 158 18.35 8.91 -6.46
C LEU A 158 18.65 8.58 -7.94
N LEU A 159 17.76 8.96 -8.86
CA LEU A 159 18.02 8.81 -10.30
C LEU A 159 19.19 9.72 -10.77
N VAL A 160 19.30 10.93 -10.21
CA VAL A 160 20.44 11.83 -10.49
C VAL A 160 21.74 11.21 -9.97
N ASP A 161 21.74 10.67 -8.76
CA ASP A 161 22.94 10.06 -8.19
C ASP A 161 23.34 8.78 -8.94
N PHE A 162 22.37 7.96 -9.34
CA PHE A 162 22.62 6.80 -10.20
C PHE A 162 23.21 7.20 -11.56
N SER A 163 22.79 8.31 -12.17
CA SER A 163 23.38 8.77 -13.44
C SER A 163 24.87 9.12 -13.33
N ARG A 164 25.34 9.44 -12.11
CA ARG A 164 26.73 9.84 -11.83
C ARG A 164 27.63 8.66 -11.46
N THR A 165 27.07 7.46 -11.24
CA THR A 165 27.88 6.27 -10.94
C THR A 165 28.60 5.78 -12.20
N ALA A 166 29.83 5.26 -12.01
CA ALA A 166 30.69 4.84 -13.11
C ALA A 166 30.03 3.72 -13.94
N GLY A 167 29.88 3.94 -15.25
CA GLY A 167 29.24 3.00 -16.17
C GLY A 167 27.83 3.39 -16.63
N HIS A 168 27.23 4.45 -16.08
CA HIS A 168 25.85 4.86 -16.38
C HIS A 168 25.71 6.27 -16.98
N GLY A 169 26.79 6.87 -17.48
CA GLY A 169 26.81 8.24 -18.02
C GLY A 169 25.90 8.54 -19.23
N GLY A 170 25.22 7.53 -19.80
CA GLY A 170 24.18 7.69 -20.82
C GLY A 170 22.74 7.77 -20.27
N PHE A 171 22.55 7.55 -18.97
CA PHE A 171 21.25 7.69 -18.30
C PHE A 171 21.06 9.14 -17.84
N HIS A 172 20.12 9.86 -18.44
CA HIS A 172 19.72 11.18 -17.94
C HIS A 172 18.37 11.10 -17.21
N PRO A 173 18.28 11.59 -15.95
CA PRO A 173 17.04 11.53 -15.17
C PRO A 173 15.88 12.31 -15.81
N SER A 174 16.19 13.34 -16.62
CA SER A 174 15.19 14.13 -17.37
C SER A 174 14.42 13.33 -18.44
N MET A 175 14.92 12.14 -18.79
CA MET A 175 14.31 11.21 -19.75
C MET A 175 13.21 10.34 -19.13
N VAL A 176 13.11 10.31 -17.80
CA VAL A 176 12.18 9.45 -17.06
C VAL A 176 11.10 10.31 -16.41
N ILE A 177 9.84 9.93 -16.63
CA ILE A 177 8.69 10.46 -15.91
C ILE A 177 8.32 9.45 -14.83
N ILE A 178 8.26 9.90 -13.59
CA ILE A 178 7.84 9.08 -12.44
C ILE A 178 6.38 9.39 -12.16
N SER A 179 5.55 8.36 -12.10
CA SER A 179 4.13 8.49 -11.80
C SER A 179 3.69 7.49 -10.73
N LEU A 180 2.57 7.77 -10.08
CA LEU A 180 1.94 6.86 -9.12
C LEU A 180 1.41 5.64 -9.87
N GLY A 181 1.72 4.45 -9.35
CA GLY A 181 1.28 3.19 -9.93
C GLY A 181 -0.07 2.72 -9.39
N TYR A 182 -0.57 1.59 -9.91
CA TYR A 182 -1.92 1.12 -9.54
C TYR A 182 -1.99 0.63 -8.08
N SER A 183 -0.91 0.09 -7.53
CA SER A 183 -0.90 -0.40 -6.14
C SER A 183 -1.15 0.73 -5.14
N TYR A 184 -0.62 1.92 -5.41
CA TYR A 184 -0.96 3.11 -4.62
C TYR A 184 -2.48 3.38 -4.61
N TYR A 185 -3.13 3.33 -5.77
CA TYR A 185 -4.58 3.52 -5.87
C TYR A 185 -5.37 2.39 -5.21
N LEU A 186 -4.87 1.14 -5.22
CA LEU A 186 -5.47 0.06 -4.44
C LEU A 186 -5.43 0.34 -2.93
N SER A 187 -4.37 0.99 -2.44
CA SER A 187 -4.33 1.47 -1.05
C SER A 187 -5.41 2.52 -0.77
N CYS A 188 -5.66 3.43 -1.72
CA CYS A 188 -6.75 4.41 -1.60
C CYS A 188 -8.15 3.75 -1.60
N VAL A 189 -8.33 2.69 -2.39
CA VAL A 189 -9.56 1.88 -2.37
C VAL A 189 -9.70 1.17 -1.01
N ALA A 190 -8.61 0.61 -0.47
CA ALA A 190 -8.61 0.04 0.89
C ALA A 190 -9.04 1.07 1.94
N LEU A 191 -8.50 2.29 1.88
CA LEU A 191 -8.90 3.39 2.76
C LEU A 191 -10.40 3.72 2.66
N THR A 192 -10.98 3.64 1.46
CA THR A 192 -12.42 3.86 1.26
C THR A 192 -13.24 2.81 1.98
N PHE A 193 -12.86 1.52 1.88
CA PHE A 193 -13.53 0.45 2.62
C PHE A 193 -13.30 0.55 4.13
N ALA A 194 -12.12 1.02 4.58
CA ALA A 194 -11.86 1.29 5.99
C ALA A 194 -12.78 2.40 6.53
N PHE A 195 -13.06 3.43 5.73
CA PHE A 195 -14.03 4.47 6.11
C PHE A 195 -15.46 3.92 6.20
N LEU A 196 -15.86 3.05 5.26
CA LEU A 196 -17.16 2.37 5.32
C LEU A 196 -17.28 1.45 6.55
N SER A 197 -16.19 0.77 6.95
CA SER A 197 -16.18 -0.04 8.17
C SER A 197 -16.31 0.82 9.43
N LEU A 198 -15.76 2.03 9.46
CA LEU A 198 -15.98 2.98 10.56
C LEU A 198 -17.45 3.38 10.66
N ILE A 199 -18.09 3.72 9.53
CA ILE A 199 -19.54 4.03 9.51
C ILE A 199 -20.33 2.85 10.04
N ALA A 200 -20.05 1.63 9.57
CA ALA A 200 -20.71 0.42 10.06
C ALA A 200 -20.49 0.19 11.56
N GLY A 201 -19.28 0.44 12.07
CA GLY A 201 -18.94 0.37 13.48
C GLY A 201 -19.73 1.37 14.33
N ILE A 202 -19.79 2.63 13.90
CA ILE A 202 -20.57 3.68 14.59
C ILE A 202 -22.05 3.34 14.58
N LEU A 203 -22.61 2.97 13.42
CA LEU A 203 -24.03 2.62 13.29
C LEU A 203 -24.42 1.42 14.17
N ASN A 204 -23.52 0.44 14.32
CA ASN A 204 -23.74 -0.72 15.18
C ASN A 204 -23.86 -0.29 16.66
N VAL A 205 -23.08 0.69 17.11
CA VAL A 205 -23.20 1.28 18.45
C VAL A 205 -24.50 2.09 18.56
N THR A 206 -24.76 3.03 17.65
CA THR A 206 -25.92 3.93 17.77
C THR A 206 -27.27 3.23 17.65
N LEU A 207 -27.40 2.22 16.78
CA LEU A 207 -28.64 1.44 16.65
C LEU A 207 -28.89 0.58 17.90
N ALA A 208 -27.85 0.02 18.51
CA ALA A 208 -28.01 -0.71 19.76
C ALA A 208 -28.55 0.21 20.87
N TRP A 209 -28.15 1.48 20.89
CA TRP A 209 -28.60 2.50 21.85
C TRP A 209 -30.03 3.02 21.55
N CYS A 210 -30.40 3.26 20.30
CA CYS A 210 -31.72 3.78 19.94
C CYS A 210 -32.89 2.80 20.14
N PHE A 211 -32.64 1.49 20.15
CA PHE A 211 -33.67 0.46 20.40
C PHE A 211 -33.76 0.03 21.89
N LEU A 212 -33.06 0.73 22.79
CA LEU A 212 -33.05 0.50 24.24
C LEU A 212 -33.84 1.56 25.03
N TRP A 213 -34.55 2.43 24.32
CA TRP A 213 -35.58 3.34 24.83
C TRP A 213 -36.88 3.11 24.07
#